data_AF-A0A259JV52-F1
#
_entry.id   AF-A0A259JV52-F1
#
_cell.length_a   1.000
_cell.length_b   1.000
_cell.length_c   1.000
_cell.angle_alpha   90.00
_cell.angle_beta   90.00
_cell.angle_gamma   90.00
#
_symmetry.space_group_name_H-M   'P 1'
#
loop_
_entity.id
_entity.type
_entity.pdbx_description
1 polymer ?
#
loop_
_entity_poly.entity_id
_entity_poly.type
_entity_poly.pdbx_seq_one_letter_code
_entity_poly.pdbx_strand_id
1 'polypeptide(L)'
;LAADKLMRSPKLYATFLLWLLAELFESLPEVGDPEKPRLVFFFDEAHLLFDDAPKALQDKIEQVVRLIRSKGVGVYFVTQNPIDIPEEVAGQLGNRVQHALRAFTPKDQRAIRAAAETFRINPDLDVEEAITELKVGEALVSTLLDDGAPSIVQRTLIKPPRSRLGPVTPKERAIIQSVSPLDGKYDQEVDRESAQEVLLAKAADAAETAKEVEQQGKEEVGKRPRKTQSMWEKAGKAATRAVATSAATVLAAKLSGRKSRSDPTTRGVTAAVGSLATSLGGGAVGAFARNLIGGLMR
;
A
#
# COMPACT_ATOMS: atom_id res chain seq x y z
N LEU A 1 -9.59 -16.93 -1.27
CA LEU A 1 -8.93 -15.68 -1.73
C LEU A 1 -9.99 -14.59 -1.71
N ALA A 2 -9.75 -13.48 -1.02
CA ALA A 2 -10.70 -12.36 -0.92
C ALA A 2 -10.61 -11.38 -2.12
N ALA A 3 -9.64 -11.58 -3.01
CA ALA A 3 -9.39 -10.74 -4.18
C ALA A 3 -10.63 -10.62 -5.09
N ASP A 4 -11.36 -11.72 -5.30
CA ASP A 4 -12.58 -11.74 -6.14
C ASP A 4 -13.68 -10.81 -5.64
N LYS A 5 -13.74 -10.57 -4.32
CA LYS A 5 -14.70 -9.64 -3.70
C LYS A 5 -14.20 -8.20 -3.78
N LEU A 6 -12.89 -8.00 -3.61
CA LEU A 6 -12.26 -6.68 -3.64
C LEU A 6 -12.28 -6.05 -5.04
N MET A 7 -12.08 -6.85 -6.09
CA MET A 7 -12.21 -6.41 -7.50
C MET A 7 -13.61 -5.91 -7.84
N ARG A 8 -14.64 -6.37 -7.13
CA ARG A 8 -16.03 -5.89 -7.31
C ARG A 8 -16.27 -4.53 -6.66
N SER A 9 -15.29 -3.97 -5.94
CA SER A 9 -15.37 -2.66 -5.29
C SER A 9 -14.15 -1.80 -5.65
N PRO A 10 -14.07 -1.29 -6.89
CA PRO A 10 -12.91 -0.55 -7.39
C PRO A 10 -12.46 0.60 -6.50
N LYS A 11 -13.41 1.37 -5.94
CA LYS A 11 -13.11 2.50 -5.03
C LYS A 11 -12.43 2.05 -3.73
N LEU A 12 -12.84 0.89 -3.19
CA LEU A 12 -12.22 0.33 -1.98
C LEU A 12 -10.80 -0.17 -2.30
N TYR A 13 -10.65 -0.83 -3.45
CA TYR A 13 -9.35 -1.29 -3.94
C TYR A 13 -8.38 -0.12 -4.14
N ALA A 14 -8.78 0.92 -4.86
CA ALA A 14 -7.95 2.10 -5.09
C ALA A 14 -7.56 2.80 -3.79
N THR A 15 -8.51 2.99 -2.87
CA THR A 15 -8.25 3.60 -1.56
C THR A 15 -7.25 2.77 -0.74
N PHE A 16 -7.38 1.44 -0.74
CA PHE A 16 -6.47 0.55 -0.03
C PHE A 16 -5.07 0.58 -0.63
N LEU A 17 -4.95 0.51 -1.96
CA LEU A 17 -3.67 0.52 -2.65
C LEU A 17 -2.93 1.84 -2.45
N LEU A 18 -3.65 2.97 -2.47
CA LEU A 18 -3.07 4.27 -2.13
C LEU A 18 -2.55 4.28 -0.69
N TRP A 19 -3.37 3.85 0.27
CA TRP A 19 -2.97 3.81 1.66
C TRP A 19 -1.72 2.94 1.85
N LEU A 20 -1.67 1.78 1.20
CA LEU A 20 -0.53 0.89 1.23
C LEU A 20 0.74 1.56 0.67
N LEU A 21 0.63 2.23 -0.47
CA LEU A 21 1.74 2.95 -1.10
C LEU A 21 2.27 4.09 -0.21
N ALA A 22 1.38 4.87 0.40
CA ALA A 22 1.74 5.94 1.31
C ALA A 22 2.43 5.40 2.59
N GLU A 23 1.86 4.37 3.20
CA GLU A 23 2.40 3.73 4.39
C GLU A 23 3.79 3.13 4.11
N LEU A 24 3.98 2.48 2.96
CA LEU A 24 5.28 1.93 2.56
C LEU A 24 6.31 3.03 2.35
N PHE A 25 5.93 4.12 1.69
CA PHE A 25 6.83 5.26 1.50
C PHE A 25 7.30 5.87 2.83
N GLU A 26 6.39 5.98 3.80
CA GLU A 26 6.69 6.55 5.12
C GLU A 26 7.45 5.60 6.04
N SER A 27 7.12 4.30 6.01
CA SER A 27 7.67 3.31 6.95
C SER A 27 8.99 2.68 6.49
N LEU A 28 9.24 2.60 5.17
CA LEU A 28 10.44 1.96 4.67
C LEU A 28 11.68 2.85 4.81
N PRO A 29 12.83 2.29 5.22
CA PRO A 29 14.09 3.02 5.23
C PRO A 29 14.56 3.29 3.80
N GLU A 30 15.33 4.37 3.62
CA GLU A 30 16.05 4.60 2.37
C GLU A 30 17.19 3.59 2.24
N VAL A 31 17.30 2.95 1.08
CA VAL A 31 18.31 1.92 0.79
C VAL A 31 19.19 2.30 -0.41
N GLY A 32 18.99 3.49 -0.98
CA GLY A 32 19.73 3.98 -2.14
C GLY A 32 19.24 3.33 -3.44
N ASP A 33 20.18 3.00 -4.32
CA ASP A 33 19.90 2.39 -5.63
C ASP A 33 20.50 0.97 -5.69
N PRO A 34 19.84 -0.03 -5.08
CA PRO A 34 20.31 -1.41 -5.15
C PRO A 34 20.14 -1.97 -6.57
N GLU A 35 21.05 -2.85 -6.99
CA GLU A 35 20.98 -3.54 -8.30
C GLU A 35 19.63 -4.26 -8.53
N LYS A 36 18.96 -4.69 -7.45
CA LYS A 36 17.65 -5.34 -7.50
C LYS A 36 16.71 -4.74 -6.47
N PRO A 37 15.43 -4.53 -6.83
CA PRO A 37 14.44 -4.11 -5.86
C PRO A 37 14.25 -5.21 -4.81
N ARG A 38 14.08 -4.80 -3.55
CA ARG A 38 13.74 -5.69 -2.44
C ARG A 38 12.28 -6.12 -2.47
N LEU A 39 11.42 -5.31 -3.08
CA LEU A 39 10.00 -5.54 -3.20
C LEU A 39 9.51 -5.01 -4.55
N VAL A 40 8.57 -5.71 -5.18
CA VAL A 40 7.95 -5.27 -6.43
C VAL A 40 6.44 -5.34 -6.29
N PHE A 41 5.77 -4.24 -6.59
CA PHE A 41 4.31 -4.17 -6.71
C PHE A 41 3.88 -4.22 -8.16
N PHE A 42 2.96 -5.13 -8.45
CA PHE A 42 2.23 -5.18 -9.71
C PHE A 42 0.80 -4.73 -9.44
N PHE A 43 0.43 -3.62 -10.05
CA PHE A 43 -0.93 -3.11 -10.05
C PHE A 43 -1.62 -3.59 -11.32
N ASP A 44 -2.28 -4.73 -11.21
CA ASP A 44 -3.15 -5.21 -12.27
C ASP A 44 -4.43 -4.38 -12.34
N GLU A 45 -4.90 -4.16 -13.56
CA GLU A 45 -5.97 -3.21 -13.88
C GLU A 45 -5.73 -1.82 -13.28
N ALA A 46 -4.53 -1.27 -13.54
CA ALA A 46 -4.08 0.00 -13.01
C ALA A 46 -5.03 1.19 -13.32
N HIS A 47 -5.84 1.11 -14.37
CA HIS A 47 -6.85 2.12 -14.71
C HIS A 47 -7.81 2.39 -13.53
N LEU A 48 -8.10 1.38 -12.71
CA LEU A 48 -8.96 1.52 -11.52
C LEU A 48 -8.39 2.47 -10.46
N LEU A 49 -7.08 2.76 -10.49
CA LEU A 49 -6.45 3.72 -9.59
C LEU A 49 -6.65 5.17 -10.02
N PHE A 50 -6.93 5.38 -11.30
CA PHE A 50 -6.95 6.71 -11.91
C PHE A 50 -8.36 7.13 -12.35
N ASP A 51 -9.25 6.17 -12.61
CA ASP A 51 -10.66 6.43 -12.92
C ASP A 51 -11.36 7.21 -11.80
N ASP A 52 -11.90 8.38 -12.13
CA ASP A 52 -12.54 9.33 -11.22
C ASP A 52 -11.67 9.72 -10.00
N ALA A 53 -10.35 9.55 -10.08
CA ALA A 53 -9.43 9.90 -9.01
C ALA A 53 -9.30 11.44 -8.89
N PRO A 54 -9.52 12.05 -7.71
CA PRO A 54 -9.31 13.47 -7.50
C PRO A 54 -7.87 13.89 -7.84
N LYS A 55 -7.63 15.12 -8.31
CA LYS A 55 -6.27 15.58 -8.68
C LYS A 55 -5.25 15.41 -7.54
N ALA A 56 -5.63 15.75 -6.32
CA ALA A 56 -4.78 15.55 -5.14
C ALA A 56 -4.35 14.08 -4.92
N LEU A 57 -5.19 13.12 -5.33
CA LEU A 57 -4.87 11.70 -5.29
C LEU A 57 -3.84 11.34 -6.37
N GLN A 58 -4.05 11.81 -7.60
CA GLN A 58 -3.13 11.59 -8.71
C GLN A 58 -1.73 12.15 -8.39
N ASP A 59 -1.65 13.38 -7.90
CA ASP A 59 -0.40 14.03 -7.51
C ASP A 59 0.35 13.23 -6.44
N LYS A 60 -0.39 12.60 -5.51
CA LYS A 60 0.21 11.76 -4.47
C LYS A 60 0.76 10.45 -5.04
N ILE A 61 0.02 9.81 -5.95
CA ILE A 61 0.49 8.60 -6.64
C ILE A 61 1.76 8.91 -7.43
N GLU A 62 1.78 10.01 -8.18
CA GLU A 62 2.96 10.48 -8.90
C GLU A 62 4.16 10.67 -7.95
N GLN A 63 3.95 11.36 -6.82
CA GLN A 63 5.00 11.56 -5.81
C GLN A 63 5.55 10.21 -5.28
N VAL A 64 4.67 9.26 -4.96
CA VAL A 64 5.11 7.97 -4.43
C VAL A 64 5.86 7.18 -5.50
N VAL A 65 5.35 7.08 -6.73
CA VAL A 65 6.02 6.37 -7.83
C VAL A 65 7.41 6.95 -8.08
N ARG A 66 7.55 8.29 -8.03
CA ARG A 66 8.84 8.97 -8.20
C ARG A 66 9.85 8.64 -7.10
N LEU A 67 9.41 8.56 -5.84
CA LEU A 67 10.31 8.46 -4.70
C LEU A 67 10.53 7.02 -4.20
N ILE A 68 9.61 6.09 -4.44
CA ILE A 68 9.65 4.75 -3.86
C ILE A 68 10.85 3.91 -4.35
N ARG A 69 11.45 4.28 -5.50
CA ARG A 69 12.67 3.63 -6.00
C ARG A 69 13.81 3.69 -4.99
N SER A 70 14.01 4.82 -4.29
CA SER A 70 15.08 4.98 -3.29
C SER A 70 14.87 4.13 -2.02
N LYS A 71 13.64 3.60 -1.84
CA LYS A 71 13.28 2.61 -0.81
C LYS A 71 13.50 1.18 -1.28
N GLY A 72 14.03 0.98 -2.49
CA GLY A 72 14.28 -0.34 -3.09
C GLY A 72 12.99 -1.05 -3.49
N VAL A 73 11.93 -0.30 -3.82
CA VAL A 73 10.65 -0.85 -4.28
C VAL A 73 10.45 -0.54 -5.75
N GLY A 74 10.12 -1.56 -6.54
CA GLY A 74 9.67 -1.41 -7.92
C GLY A 74 8.15 -1.34 -8.02
N VAL A 75 7.63 -0.47 -8.90
CA VAL A 75 6.19 -0.36 -9.18
C VAL A 75 5.95 -0.61 -10.66
N TYR A 76 5.03 -1.52 -10.97
CA TYR A 76 4.58 -1.85 -12.31
C TYR A 76 3.08 -1.64 -12.41
N PHE A 77 2.66 -0.81 -13.36
CA PHE A 77 1.25 -0.66 -13.71
C PHE A 77 0.94 -1.54 -14.92
N VAL A 78 -0.04 -2.42 -14.77
CA VAL A 78 -0.51 -3.31 -15.83
C VAL A 78 -1.93 -2.86 -16.19
N THR A 79 -2.11 -2.45 -17.43
CA THR A 79 -3.39 -1.95 -17.95
C THR A 79 -3.60 -2.47 -19.37
N GLN A 80 -4.88 -2.56 -19.77
CA GLN A 80 -5.26 -2.92 -21.13
C GLN A 80 -5.00 -1.77 -22.11
N ASN A 81 -5.16 -0.52 -21.66
CA ASN A 81 -4.98 0.66 -22.50
C ASN A 81 -4.01 1.67 -21.87
N PRO A 82 -2.95 2.08 -22.58
CA PRO A 82 -1.96 3.04 -22.07
C PRO A 82 -2.55 4.40 -21.69
N ILE A 83 -3.65 4.84 -22.33
CA ILE A 83 -4.26 6.16 -22.07
C ILE A 83 -4.98 6.23 -20.72
N ASP A 84 -5.21 5.08 -20.08
CA ASP A 84 -5.86 5.04 -18.78
C ASP A 84 -4.86 5.39 -17.64
N ILE A 85 -3.57 5.53 -17.95
CA ILE A 85 -2.54 5.99 -17.02
C ILE A 85 -2.26 7.48 -17.32
N PRO A 86 -2.38 8.38 -16.34
CA PRO A 86 -2.06 9.79 -16.51
C PRO A 86 -0.63 10.02 -17.00
N GLU A 87 -0.43 10.98 -17.90
CA GLU A 87 0.88 11.27 -18.52
C GLU A 87 1.97 11.59 -17.48
N GLU A 88 1.63 12.34 -16.43
CA GLU A 88 2.54 12.66 -15.32
C GLU A 88 3.10 11.41 -14.65
N VAL A 89 2.27 10.38 -14.47
CA VAL A 89 2.66 9.09 -13.88
C VAL A 89 3.38 8.23 -14.91
N ALA A 90 2.83 8.15 -16.14
CA ALA A 90 3.42 7.39 -17.23
C ALA A 90 4.84 7.86 -17.55
N GLY A 91 5.12 9.16 -17.45
CA GLY A 91 6.45 9.75 -17.63
C GLY A 91 7.48 9.32 -16.57
N GLN A 92 7.03 8.90 -15.38
CA GLN A 92 7.93 8.36 -14.34
C GLN A 92 8.27 6.87 -14.56
N LEU A 93 7.58 6.19 -15.48
CA LEU A 93 7.78 4.76 -15.74
C LEU A 93 8.93 4.57 -16.73
N GLY A 94 10.05 4.07 -16.21
CA GLY A 94 11.26 3.84 -17.01
C GLY A 94 11.23 2.57 -17.85
N ASN A 95 10.66 1.48 -17.32
CA ASN A 95 10.53 0.21 -18.04
C ASN A 95 9.17 0.14 -18.74
N ARG A 96 9.16 -0.23 -20.02
CA ARG A 96 7.97 -0.37 -20.85
C ARG A 96 7.94 -1.71 -21.56
N VAL A 97 6.79 -2.37 -21.47
CA VAL A 97 6.49 -3.62 -22.17
C VAL A 97 5.10 -3.46 -22.78
N GLN A 98 5.05 -3.24 -24.10
CA GLN A 98 3.80 -3.04 -24.83
C GLN A 98 3.49 -4.28 -25.65
N HIS A 99 2.39 -4.95 -25.32
CA HIS A 99 1.84 -6.03 -26.13
C HIS A 99 0.97 -5.49 -27.27
N ALA A 100 0.52 -6.38 -28.14
CA ALA A 100 -0.33 -6.05 -29.27
C ALA A 100 -1.57 -5.25 -28.84
N LEU A 101 -1.81 -4.12 -29.51
CA LEU A 101 -3.06 -3.38 -29.43
C LEU A 101 -3.80 -3.50 -30.75
N ARG A 102 -5.12 -3.58 -30.69
CA ARG A 102 -5.97 -3.65 -31.88
C ARG A 102 -6.69 -2.31 -32.06
N ALA A 103 -6.54 -1.70 -33.22
CA ALA A 103 -7.29 -0.51 -33.59
C ALA A 103 -8.62 -0.87 -34.27
N PHE A 104 -9.73 -0.67 -33.58
CA PHE A 104 -11.07 -0.73 -34.18
C PHE A 104 -11.80 0.61 -34.10
N THR A 105 -11.42 1.43 -33.12
CA THR A 105 -12.04 2.73 -32.86
C THR A 105 -11.03 3.87 -32.91
N PRO A 106 -11.48 5.13 -33.06
CA PRO A 106 -10.59 6.29 -32.93
C PRO A 106 -9.91 6.39 -31.56
N LYS A 107 -10.55 5.85 -30.49
CA LYS A 107 -9.94 5.77 -29.15
C LYS A 107 -8.72 4.85 -29.17
N ASP A 108 -8.83 3.70 -29.83
CA ASP A 108 -7.73 2.73 -29.93
C ASP A 108 -6.57 3.29 -30.77
N GLN A 109 -6.86 4.01 -31.85
CA GLN A 109 -5.82 4.67 -32.64
C GLN A 109 -5.05 5.73 -31.82
N ARG A 110 -5.75 6.49 -30.96
CA ARG A 110 -5.08 7.39 -30.02
C ARG A 110 -4.24 6.62 -29.00
N ALA A 111 -4.71 5.47 -28.53
CA ALA A 111 -3.96 4.63 -27.60
C ALA A 111 -2.66 4.09 -28.21
N ILE A 112 -2.69 3.65 -29.47
CA ILE A 112 -1.49 3.18 -30.18
C ILE A 112 -0.49 4.33 -30.33
N ARG A 113 -0.93 5.51 -30.78
CA ARG A 113 -0.07 6.70 -30.88
C ARG A 113 0.55 7.08 -29.53
N ALA A 114 -0.27 7.16 -28.49
CA ALA A 114 0.20 7.47 -27.14
C ALA A 114 1.22 6.44 -26.64
N ALA A 115 1.01 5.14 -26.87
CA ALA A 115 2.01 4.12 -26.54
C ALA A 115 3.30 4.33 -27.33
N ALA A 116 3.20 4.56 -28.65
CA ALA A 116 4.35 4.71 -29.52
C ALA A 116 5.24 5.91 -29.14
N GLU A 117 4.63 7.06 -28.82
CA GLU A 117 5.31 8.29 -28.40
C GLU A 117 6.08 8.12 -27.08
N THR A 118 5.69 7.15 -26.25
CA THR A 118 6.35 6.93 -24.96
C THR A 118 7.63 6.11 -25.04
N PHE A 119 7.93 5.52 -26.20
CA PHE A 119 9.15 4.76 -26.42
C PHE A 119 10.28 5.65 -26.93
N ARG A 120 11.52 5.28 -26.58
CA ARG A 120 12.69 5.84 -27.26
C ARG A 120 12.70 5.38 -28.72
N ILE A 121 12.74 6.34 -29.63
CA ILE A 121 12.69 6.14 -31.09
C ILE A 121 13.75 5.13 -31.55
N ASN A 122 13.33 4.22 -32.42
CA ASN A 122 14.19 3.31 -33.15
C ASN A 122 14.12 3.64 -34.65
N PRO A 123 15.23 4.08 -35.29
CA PRO A 123 15.24 4.40 -36.72
C PRO A 123 14.88 3.23 -37.64
N ASP A 124 15.08 1.99 -37.19
CA ASP A 124 14.87 0.77 -37.97
C ASP A 124 13.49 0.15 -37.73
N LEU A 125 12.64 0.77 -36.90
CA LEU A 125 11.35 0.23 -36.50
C LEU A 125 10.29 1.35 -36.38
N ASP A 126 9.25 1.27 -37.21
CA ASP A 126 8.03 2.04 -36.97
C ASP A 126 7.28 1.45 -35.78
N VAL A 127 7.29 2.18 -34.66
CA VAL A 127 6.70 1.74 -33.40
C VAL A 127 5.17 1.69 -33.49
N GLU A 128 4.54 2.65 -34.18
CA GLU A 128 3.09 2.73 -34.31
C GLU A 128 2.56 1.56 -35.14
N GLU A 129 3.19 1.30 -36.29
CA GLU A 129 2.88 0.15 -37.14
C GLU A 129 3.15 -1.16 -36.40
N ALA A 130 4.34 -1.31 -35.80
CA ALA A 130 4.74 -2.53 -35.13
C ALA A 130 3.78 -2.94 -34.00
N ILE A 131 3.23 -2.01 -33.22
CA ILE A 131 2.25 -2.29 -32.16
C ILE A 131 1.03 -3.06 -32.70
N THR A 132 0.58 -2.74 -33.92
CA THR A 132 -0.59 -3.38 -34.54
C THR A 132 -0.27 -4.75 -35.13
N GLU A 133 0.98 -4.99 -35.51
CA GLU A 133 1.44 -6.23 -36.13
C GLU A 133 1.93 -7.30 -35.13
N LEU A 134 2.10 -6.92 -33.86
CA LEU A 134 2.55 -7.82 -32.81
C LEU A 134 1.64 -9.06 -32.72
N LYS A 135 2.26 -10.23 -32.63
CA LYS A 135 1.56 -11.50 -32.42
C LYS A 135 1.53 -11.89 -30.94
N VAL A 136 0.71 -12.89 -30.61
CA VAL A 136 0.71 -13.48 -29.26
C VAL A 136 2.11 -14.00 -28.94
N GLY A 137 2.64 -13.59 -27.79
CA GLY A 137 4.00 -13.92 -27.38
C GLY A 137 5.06 -12.92 -27.87
N GLU A 138 4.66 -11.83 -28.53
CA GLU A 138 5.55 -10.71 -28.87
C GLU A 138 5.19 -9.46 -28.06
N ALA A 139 6.18 -8.59 -27.88
CA ALA A 139 6.01 -7.26 -27.29
C ALA A 139 7.06 -6.29 -27.82
N LEU A 140 6.75 -5.00 -27.79
CA LEU A 140 7.77 -3.95 -27.82
C LEU A 140 8.30 -3.72 -26.41
N VAL A 141 9.62 -3.75 -26.27
CA VAL A 141 10.29 -3.67 -24.96
C VAL A 141 11.32 -2.55 -24.97
N SER A 142 11.28 -1.73 -23.93
CA SER A 142 12.31 -0.74 -23.60
C SER A 142 12.54 -0.79 -22.09
N THR A 143 13.78 -0.98 -21.67
CA THR A 143 14.15 -1.04 -20.24
C THR A 143 15.16 0.03 -19.93
N LEU A 144 15.29 0.38 -18.66
CA LEU A 144 16.33 1.31 -18.22
C LEU A 144 17.73 0.71 -18.43
N LEU A 145 18.63 1.54 -18.96
CA LEU A 145 20.07 1.32 -19.00
C LEU A 145 20.71 1.72 -17.66
N ASP A 146 22.00 1.43 -17.49
CA ASP A 146 22.74 1.71 -16.24
C ASP A 146 22.80 3.22 -15.90
N ASP A 147 22.69 4.08 -16.91
CA ASP A 147 22.61 5.54 -16.74
C ASP A 147 21.18 6.03 -16.42
N GLY A 148 20.21 5.12 -16.31
CA GLY A 148 18.81 5.42 -16.06
C GLY A 148 18.05 5.92 -17.29
N ALA A 149 18.67 5.95 -18.48
CA ALA A 149 17.97 6.29 -19.72
C ALA A 149 17.22 5.06 -20.26
N PRO A 150 16.04 5.23 -20.88
CA PRO A 150 15.38 4.14 -21.59
C PRO A 150 16.22 3.63 -22.76
N SER A 151 16.27 2.31 -22.92
CA SER A 151 16.88 1.66 -24.08
C SER A 151 16.06 1.95 -25.35
N ILE A 152 16.71 1.90 -26.52
CA ILE A 152 16.00 1.93 -27.80
C ILE A 152 14.99 0.79 -27.82
N VAL A 153 13.76 1.06 -28.26
CA VAL A 153 12.69 0.06 -28.29
C VAL A 153 13.00 -1.06 -29.27
N GLN A 154 12.72 -2.30 -28.86
CA GLN A 154 12.95 -3.50 -29.67
C GLN A 154 11.71 -4.38 -29.69
N ARG A 155 11.41 -4.97 -30.86
CA ARG A 155 10.43 -6.06 -30.97
C ARG A 155 11.04 -7.34 -30.42
N THR A 156 10.41 -7.89 -29.38
CA THR A 156 10.98 -8.97 -28.57
C THR A 156 9.98 -10.12 -28.43
N LEU A 157 10.49 -11.35 -28.41
CA LEU A 157 9.73 -12.54 -28.07
C LEU A 157 9.68 -12.74 -26.55
N ILE A 158 8.47 -12.91 -26.02
CA ILE A 158 8.23 -13.12 -24.60
C ILE A 158 8.31 -14.60 -24.28
N LYS A 159 9.25 -14.94 -23.41
CA LYS A 159 9.44 -16.30 -22.95
C LYS A 159 8.23 -16.74 -22.12
N PRO A 160 7.61 -17.89 -22.42
CA PRO A 160 6.47 -18.37 -21.66
C PRO A 160 6.84 -18.67 -20.20
N PRO A 161 5.91 -18.50 -19.25
CA PRO A 161 6.17 -18.80 -17.85
C PRO A 161 6.50 -20.29 -17.69
N ARG A 162 7.43 -20.58 -16.78
CA ARG A 162 7.76 -21.96 -16.37
C ARG A 162 6.88 -22.47 -15.22
N SER A 163 5.88 -21.68 -14.82
CA SER A 163 4.97 -22.02 -13.73
C SER A 163 3.78 -22.85 -14.22
N ARG A 164 3.18 -23.59 -13.29
CA ARG A 164 1.89 -24.25 -13.53
C ARG A 164 0.81 -23.19 -13.70
N LEU A 165 0.02 -23.32 -14.78
CA LEU A 165 -1.24 -22.60 -14.92
C LEU A 165 -2.29 -23.28 -14.04
N GLY A 166 -2.86 -22.53 -13.11
CA GLY A 166 -3.90 -22.98 -12.19
C GLY A 166 -3.48 -23.05 -10.72
N PRO A 167 -4.44 -23.13 -9.80
CA PRO A 167 -4.16 -23.08 -8.36
C PRO A 167 -3.42 -24.33 -7.88
N VAL A 168 -2.55 -24.12 -6.89
CA VAL A 168 -1.92 -25.19 -6.12
C VAL A 168 -2.98 -25.98 -5.37
N THR A 169 -2.87 -27.31 -5.35
CA THR A 169 -3.80 -28.19 -4.64
C THR A 169 -3.66 -28.02 -3.11
N PRO A 170 -4.69 -28.35 -2.31
CA PRO A 170 -4.60 -28.28 -0.85
C PRO A 170 -3.44 -29.11 -0.28
N LYS A 171 -3.17 -30.29 -0.87
CA LYS A 171 -2.07 -31.17 -0.45
C LYS A 171 -0.70 -30.55 -0.74
N GLU A 172 -0.49 -30.02 -1.94
CA GLU A 172 0.76 -29.33 -2.30
C GLU A 172 0.98 -28.11 -1.40
N ARG A 173 -0.09 -27.35 -1.12
CA ARG A 173 -0.02 -26.19 -0.22
C ARG A 173 0.45 -26.58 1.18
N ALA A 174 -0.15 -27.62 1.77
CA ALA A 174 0.22 -28.09 3.10
C ALA A 174 1.69 -28.52 3.17
N ILE A 175 2.18 -29.21 2.13
CA ILE A 175 3.59 -29.59 2.04
C ILE A 175 4.49 -28.35 1.99
N ILE A 176 4.19 -27.38 1.13
CA ILE A 176 4.97 -26.14 1.00
C ILE A 176 4.99 -25.36 2.32
N GLN A 177 3.84 -25.27 3.01
CA GLN A 177 3.75 -24.62 4.31
C GLN A 177 4.61 -25.33 5.35
N SER A 178 4.56 -26.67 5.41
CA SER A 178 5.32 -27.46 6.40
C SER A 178 6.84 -27.36 6.29
N VAL A 179 7.36 -26.98 5.11
CA VAL A 179 8.81 -26.79 4.88
C VAL A 179 9.20 -25.31 4.81
N SER A 180 8.25 -24.41 5.04
CA SER A 180 8.47 -22.97 4.93
C SER A 180 9.36 -22.47 6.06
N PRO A 181 10.39 -21.64 5.79
CA PRO A 181 11.13 -20.93 6.84
C PRO A 181 10.27 -19.98 7.68
N LEU A 182 9.03 -19.71 7.24
CA LEU A 182 8.06 -18.84 7.90
C LEU A 182 6.95 -19.63 8.62
N ASP A 183 7.08 -20.95 8.73
CA ASP A 183 6.16 -21.81 9.50
C ASP A 183 5.99 -21.27 10.93
N GLY A 184 4.75 -21.25 11.42
CA GLY A 184 4.39 -20.70 12.73
C GLY A 184 4.35 -19.17 12.81
N LYS A 185 4.98 -18.42 11.89
CA LYS A 185 5.06 -16.95 11.97
C LYS A 185 3.76 -16.26 11.57
N TYR A 186 3.08 -16.76 10.55
CA TYR A 186 1.88 -16.16 9.96
C TYR A 186 0.64 -17.05 10.06
N ASP A 187 0.70 -18.12 10.86
CA ASP A 187 -0.37 -19.13 10.92
C ASP A 187 -1.55 -18.69 11.79
N GLN A 188 -1.30 -17.77 12.72
CA GLN A 188 -2.35 -17.18 13.55
C GLN A 188 -2.93 -15.96 12.84
N GLU A 189 -4.19 -16.08 12.41
CA GLU A 189 -4.95 -14.96 11.88
C GLU A 189 -5.14 -13.91 12.99
N VAL A 190 -4.67 -12.70 12.74
CA VAL A 190 -4.88 -11.57 13.64
C VAL A 190 -6.10 -10.80 13.12
N ASP A 191 -7.25 -11.06 13.72
CA ASP A 191 -8.45 -10.28 13.46
C ASP A 191 -8.38 -8.96 14.24
N ARG A 192 -8.32 -7.85 13.48
CA ARG A 192 -8.22 -6.50 14.05
C ARG A 192 -9.61 -5.86 14.05
N GLU A 193 -9.91 -5.11 15.11
CA GLU A 193 -11.15 -4.30 15.21
C GLU A 193 -11.32 -3.47 13.92
N SER A 194 -12.37 -3.77 13.15
CA SER A 194 -12.56 -3.18 11.83
C SER A 194 -13.06 -1.74 11.92
N ALA A 195 -12.79 -0.92 10.90
CA ALA A 195 -13.34 0.44 10.85
C ALA A 195 -14.88 0.43 10.93
N GLN A 196 -15.52 -0.58 10.35
CA GLN A 196 -16.96 -0.79 10.42
C GLN A 196 -17.43 -1.04 11.86
N GLU A 197 -16.77 -1.93 12.60
CA GLU A 197 -17.07 -2.20 14.02
C GLU A 197 -16.92 -0.93 14.87
N VAL A 198 -15.84 -0.17 14.68
CA VAL A 198 -15.62 1.08 15.40
C VAL A 198 -16.71 2.11 15.10
N LEU A 199 -17.14 2.22 13.84
CA LEU A 199 -18.20 3.15 13.44
C LEU A 199 -19.57 2.71 13.96
N LEU A 200 -19.88 1.42 13.92
CA LEU A 200 -21.12 0.87 14.48
C LEU A 200 -21.17 1.07 16.00
N ALA A 201 -20.08 0.81 16.71
CA ALA A 201 -19.98 1.06 18.15
C ALA A 201 -20.20 2.55 18.47
N LYS A 202 -19.59 3.46 17.69
CA LYS A 202 -19.82 4.91 17.85
C LYS A 202 -21.26 5.31 17.58
N ALA A 203 -21.91 4.71 16.57
CA ALA A 203 -23.30 5.00 16.23
C ALA A 203 -24.25 4.49 17.32
N ALA A 204 -24.01 3.29 17.85
CA ALA A 204 -24.76 2.72 18.97
C ALA A 204 -24.61 3.58 20.23
N ASP A 205 -23.39 3.98 20.57
CA ASP A 205 -23.12 4.86 21.71
C ASP A 205 -23.76 6.24 21.54
N ALA A 206 -23.76 6.79 20.33
CA ALA A 206 -24.42 8.06 20.04
C ALA A 206 -25.95 7.94 20.20
N ALA A 207 -26.54 6.83 19.77
CA ALA A 207 -27.97 6.56 19.92
C ALA A 207 -28.37 6.33 21.39
N GLU A 208 -27.54 5.64 22.16
CA GLU A 208 -27.75 5.45 23.60
C GLU A 208 -27.60 6.77 24.36
N THR A 209 -26.56 7.56 24.06
CA THR A 209 -26.34 8.89 24.63
C THR A 209 -27.50 9.84 24.30
N ALA A 210 -28.07 9.78 23.10
CA ALA A 210 -29.23 10.59 22.73
C ALA A 210 -30.47 10.26 23.59
N LYS A 211 -30.72 8.98 23.87
CA LYS A 211 -31.80 8.55 24.76
C LYS A 211 -31.55 8.95 26.23
N GLU A 212 -30.31 8.85 26.69
CA GLU A 212 -29.93 9.31 28.05
C GLU A 212 -30.08 10.83 28.19
N VAL A 213 -29.73 11.61 27.16
CA VAL A 213 -29.92 13.07 27.12
C VAL A 213 -31.39 13.47 27.18
N GLU A 214 -32.27 12.70 26.52
CA GLU A 214 -33.72 12.94 26.53
C GLU A 214 -34.34 12.67 27.92
N GLN A 215 -33.75 11.75 28.70
CA GLN A 215 -34.24 11.38 30.04
C GLN A 215 -33.62 12.21 31.19
N GLN A 216 -32.33 12.54 31.12
CA GLN A 216 -31.57 13.15 32.24
C GLN A 216 -31.14 14.60 31.96
N GLY A 217 -31.39 15.11 30.75
CA GLY A 217 -31.02 16.47 30.34
C GLY A 217 -29.55 16.61 29.92
N LYS A 218 -29.28 17.57 29.02
CA LYS A 218 -27.97 17.77 28.37
C LYS A 218 -26.82 18.08 29.35
N GLU A 219 -27.10 18.72 30.48
CA GLU A 219 -26.07 19.19 31.42
C GLU A 219 -25.45 18.08 32.28
N GLU A 220 -26.22 17.02 32.62
CA GLU A 220 -25.70 15.89 33.39
C GLU A 220 -24.93 14.90 32.50
N VAL A 221 -25.42 14.65 31.29
CA VAL A 221 -24.80 13.69 30.36
C VAL A 221 -23.50 14.25 29.77
N GLY A 222 -23.41 15.58 29.55
CA GLY A 222 -22.20 16.24 29.05
C GLY A 222 -20.99 16.21 30.00
N LYS A 223 -21.20 15.95 31.30
CA LYS A 223 -20.12 15.85 32.31
C LYS A 223 -19.48 14.46 32.36
N ARG A 224 -20.06 13.44 31.71
CA ARG A 224 -19.55 12.08 31.71
C ARG A 224 -18.54 11.85 30.58
N PRO A 225 -17.46 11.07 30.81
CA PRO A 225 -16.55 10.68 29.74
C PRO A 225 -17.28 9.80 28.71
N ARG A 226 -16.96 9.99 27.42
CA ARG A 226 -17.53 9.17 26.32
C ARG A 226 -17.27 7.68 26.56
N LYS A 227 -18.30 6.85 26.37
CA LYS A 227 -18.22 5.38 26.50
C LYS A 227 -17.26 4.78 25.44
N THR A 228 -17.42 5.16 24.17
CA THR A 228 -16.45 4.84 23.11
C THR A 228 -15.29 5.83 23.13
N GLN A 229 -14.15 5.34 23.59
CA GLN A 229 -12.90 6.10 23.57
C GLN A 229 -12.39 6.23 22.13
N SER A 230 -11.79 7.38 21.81
CA SER A 230 -11.11 7.58 20.53
C SER A 230 -9.97 6.57 20.36
N MET A 231 -9.68 6.16 19.12
CA MET A 231 -8.50 5.32 18.82
C MET A 231 -7.21 5.92 19.41
N TRP A 232 -7.12 7.25 19.48
CA TRP A 232 -6.03 7.98 20.12
C TRP A 232 -6.00 7.84 21.65
N GLU A 233 -7.16 7.83 22.30
CA GLU A 233 -7.25 7.59 23.75
C GLU A 233 -6.92 6.13 24.09
N LYS A 234 -7.38 5.17 23.28
CA LYS A 234 -7.00 3.75 23.40
C LYS A 234 -5.48 3.58 23.22
N ALA A 235 -4.88 4.22 22.20
CA ALA A 235 -3.44 4.18 21.95
C ALA A 235 -2.62 4.85 23.07
N GLY A 236 -3.05 6.03 23.54
CA GLY A 236 -2.41 6.73 24.66
C GLY A 236 -2.48 5.94 25.98
N LYS A 237 -3.62 5.29 26.25
CA LYS A 237 -3.76 4.37 27.40
C LYS A 237 -2.89 3.12 27.27
N ALA A 238 -2.78 2.55 26.07
CA ALA A 238 -1.90 1.40 25.83
C ALA A 238 -0.43 1.77 26.04
N ALA A 239 0.01 2.94 25.55
CA ALA A 239 1.36 3.45 25.76
C ALA A 239 1.68 3.73 27.24
N THR A 240 0.78 4.39 27.96
CA THR A 240 0.96 4.65 29.41
C THR A 240 0.94 3.35 30.22
N ARG A 241 0.08 2.39 29.88
CA ARG A 241 0.06 1.07 30.51
C ARG A 241 1.36 0.31 30.27
N ALA A 242 1.89 0.34 29.04
CA ALA A 242 3.17 -0.28 28.70
C ALA A 242 4.32 0.32 29.52
N VAL A 243 4.42 1.67 29.60
CA VAL A 243 5.44 2.36 30.41
C VAL A 243 5.31 2.02 31.90
N ALA A 244 4.09 1.97 32.44
CA ALA A 244 3.85 1.60 33.83
C ALA A 244 4.27 0.15 34.13
N THR A 245 3.98 -0.80 33.24
CA THR A 245 4.44 -2.19 33.38
C THR A 245 5.96 -2.30 33.29
N SER A 246 6.61 -1.57 32.38
CA SER A 246 8.07 -1.53 32.26
C SER A 246 8.73 -1.01 33.53
N ALA A 247 8.22 0.11 34.06
CA ALA A 247 8.69 0.71 35.30
C ALA A 247 8.50 -0.23 36.50
N ALA A 248 7.36 -0.92 36.57
CA ALA A 248 7.09 -1.92 37.61
C ALA A 248 8.07 -3.10 37.56
N THR A 249 8.38 -3.63 36.36
CA THR A 249 9.38 -4.70 36.21
C THR A 249 10.80 -4.26 36.56
N VAL A 250 11.19 -3.03 36.21
CA VAL A 250 12.50 -2.47 36.57
C VAL A 250 12.62 -2.26 38.08
N LEU A 251 11.55 -1.76 38.72
CA LEU A 251 11.50 -1.56 40.17
C LEU A 251 11.51 -2.90 40.94
N ALA A 252 10.77 -3.91 40.45
CA ALA A 252 10.75 -5.26 41.01
C ALA A 252 12.11 -5.97 40.87
N ALA A 253 12.81 -5.79 39.75
CA ALA A 253 14.16 -6.30 39.56
C ALA A 253 15.18 -5.64 40.52
N LYS A 254 15.00 -4.33 40.81
CA LYS A 254 15.87 -3.58 41.71
C LYS A 254 15.64 -3.93 43.19
N LEU A 255 14.41 -4.27 43.57
CA LEU A 255 14.04 -4.66 44.95
C LEU A 255 14.31 -6.13 45.26
N SER A 256 14.25 -7.04 44.27
CA SER A 256 14.40 -8.48 44.49
C SER A 256 15.85 -8.98 44.61
N GLY A 257 16.86 -8.10 44.46
CA GLY A 257 18.28 -8.43 44.69
C GLY A 257 18.86 -9.53 43.78
N ARG A 258 18.09 -10.06 42.83
CA ARG A 258 18.52 -11.13 41.91
C ARG A 258 19.35 -10.52 40.80
N LYS A 259 20.68 -10.70 40.88
CA LYS A 259 21.61 -10.53 39.74
C LYS A 259 21.26 -11.57 38.65
N SER A 260 20.33 -11.22 37.77
CA SER A 260 20.16 -11.90 36.49
C SER A 260 21.36 -11.58 35.60
N ARG A 261 21.93 -12.62 34.98
CA ARG A 261 23.17 -12.61 34.20
C ARG A 261 22.96 -12.16 32.74
N SER A 262 21.83 -11.49 32.45
CA SER A 262 21.53 -10.88 31.16
C SER A 262 21.44 -9.37 31.35
N ASP A 263 22.37 -8.62 30.76
CA ASP A 263 22.44 -7.16 30.84
C ASP A 263 21.12 -6.52 30.35
N PRO A 264 20.28 -5.96 31.25
CA PRO A 264 18.96 -5.42 30.89
C PRO A 264 19.04 -3.96 30.40
N THR A 265 20.20 -3.31 30.53
CA THR A 265 20.34 -1.87 30.27
C THR A 265 20.32 -1.53 28.78
N THR A 266 20.70 -2.46 27.91
CA THR A 266 20.72 -2.27 26.45
C THR A 266 19.41 -2.62 25.75
N ARG A 267 18.53 -3.44 26.35
CA ARG A 267 17.20 -3.77 25.77
C ARG A 267 16.07 -2.87 26.26
N GLY A 268 16.19 -2.28 27.45
CA GLY A 268 15.17 -1.37 27.99
C GLY A 268 15.11 -0.01 27.27
N VAL A 269 16.24 0.47 26.76
CA VAL A 269 16.33 1.77 26.06
C VAL A 269 15.80 1.67 24.63
N THR A 270 15.97 0.54 23.94
CA THR A 270 15.48 0.35 22.56
C THR A 270 13.95 0.26 22.48
N ALA A 271 13.30 -0.33 23.48
CA ALA A 271 11.83 -0.39 23.55
C ALA A 271 11.18 0.96 23.90
N ALA A 272 11.84 1.77 24.75
CA ALA A 272 11.31 3.08 25.15
C ALA A 272 11.45 4.15 24.05
N VAL A 273 12.50 4.09 23.23
CA VAL A 273 12.72 5.02 22.11
C VAL A 273 11.74 4.75 20.96
N GLY A 274 11.41 3.47 20.70
CA GLY A 274 10.40 3.10 19.69
C GLY A 274 9.00 3.61 19.99
N SER A 275 8.57 3.63 21.26
CA SER A 275 7.25 4.12 21.66
C SER A 275 7.14 5.64 21.75
N LEU A 276 8.26 6.36 21.96
CA LEU A 276 8.28 7.82 22.00
C LEU A 276 8.29 8.47 20.61
N ALA A 277 8.88 7.79 19.61
CA ALA A 277 8.82 8.23 18.22
C ALA A 277 7.39 8.20 17.65
N THR A 278 6.56 7.25 18.08
CA THR A 278 5.15 7.14 17.64
C THR A 278 4.22 8.17 18.30
N SER A 279 4.55 8.69 19.49
CA SER A 279 3.67 9.61 20.22
C SER A 279 3.84 11.09 19.87
N LEU A 280 4.98 11.50 19.30
CA LEU A 280 5.28 12.91 19.01
C LEU A 280 4.94 13.33 17.56
N GLY A 281 4.71 12.39 16.64
CA GLY A 281 4.33 12.70 15.24
C GLY A 281 2.82 12.81 14.96
N GLY A 282 1.95 12.43 15.91
CA GLY A 282 0.53 12.17 15.66
C GLY A 282 -0.38 13.39 15.40
N GLY A 283 0.08 14.60 15.73
CA GLY A 283 -0.70 15.83 15.53
C GLY A 283 -0.91 16.17 14.04
N ALA A 284 0.07 15.87 13.19
CA ALA A 284 0.00 16.13 11.75
C ALA A 284 -0.83 15.07 11.00
N VAL A 285 -0.72 13.80 11.40
CA VAL A 285 -1.40 12.67 10.76
C VAL A 285 -2.93 12.67 11.04
N GLY A 286 -3.35 13.10 12.24
CA GLY A 286 -4.76 13.18 12.60
C GLY A 286 -5.54 14.32 11.92
N ALA A 287 -4.86 15.41 11.55
CA ALA A 287 -5.44 16.47 10.72
C ALA A 287 -5.55 16.03 9.25
N PHE A 288 -4.57 15.26 8.78
CA PHE A 288 -4.50 14.71 7.42
C PHE A 288 -5.64 13.72 7.12
N ALA A 289 -5.90 12.75 8.01
CA ALA A 289 -7.00 11.79 7.83
C ALA A 289 -8.40 12.44 7.92
N ARG A 290 -8.56 13.50 8.74
CA ARG A 290 -9.85 14.23 8.84
C ARG A 290 -10.15 15.07 7.60
N ASN A 291 -9.14 15.69 6.99
CA ASN A 291 -9.32 16.50 5.78
C ASN A 291 -9.53 15.65 4.52
N LEU A 292 -8.85 14.50 4.41
CA LEU A 292 -9.03 13.56 3.29
C LEU A 292 -10.43 12.93 3.29
N ILE A 293 -10.91 12.48 4.46
CA ILE A 293 -12.24 11.87 4.57
C ILE A 293 -13.35 12.92 4.46
N GLY A 294 -13.13 14.14 4.97
CA GLY A 294 -14.08 15.25 4.84
C GLY A 294 -14.22 15.79 3.40
N GLY A 295 -13.15 15.72 2.59
CA GLY A 295 -13.18 16.11 1.18
C GLY A 295 -13.82 15.08 0.26
N LEU A 296 -13.80 13.79 0.63
CA LEU A 296 -14.40 12.69 -0.14
C LEU A 296 -15.91 12.49 0.14
N MET A 297 -16.45 13.14 1.17
CA MET A 297 -17.90 13.13 1.49
C MET A 297 -18.62 14.41 1.06
N ARG A 298 -18.03 15.21 0.16
CA ARG A 298 -18.67 16.37 -0.48
C ARG A 298 -18.71 16.22 -1.99
#